data_AF-A0AAU7BG35-F1
#
_entry.id   AF-A0AAU7BG35-F1
#
_cell.length_a   1.000
_cell.length_b   1.000
_cell.length_c   1.000
_cell.angle_alpha   90.00
_cell.angle_beta   90.00
_cell.angle_gamma   90.00
#
_symmetry.space_group_name_H-M   'P 1'
#
loop_
_entity.id
_entity.type
_entity.pdbx_description
1 polymer ?
#
loop_
_entity_poly.entity_id
_entity_poly.type
_entity_poly.pdbx_seq_one_letter_code
_entity_poly.pdbx_strand_id
1 'polypeptide(L)'
;MSTPVPLRQPCPPGACVCGREQLADHPQAAQRILLLTRQEEKRLLERLENLKDLEDLQRLQQRLYENLGIRVHIAPGYNEVRTMRGIVIELDDQPGLCRKTRQSIPAAIRRGLERNPQVAFRLLDTHDLLRDT
;
A
#
# COMPACT_ATOMS: atom_id res chain seq x y z
N MET A 1 -15.46 11.16 -27.78
CA MET A 1 -14.48 10.07 -28.01
C MET A 1 -13.87 9.72 -26.66
N SER A 2 -14.32 8.64 -26.03
CA SER A 2 -13.84 8.23 -24.71
C SER A 2 -12.50 7.51 -24.88
N THR A 3 -11.40 8.18 -24.55
CA THR A 3 -10.07 7.56 -24.54
C THR A 3 -10.10 6.39 -23.56
N PRO A 4 -9.79 5.15 -23.97
CA PRO A 4 -9.80 4.02 -23.05
C PRO A 4 -8.77 4.28 -21.95
N VAL A 5 -9.23 4.33 -20.70
CA VAL A 5 -8.34 4.48 -19.55
C VAL A 5 -7.37 3.30 -19.57
N PRO A 6 -6.04 3.54 -19.55
CA PRO A 6 -5.08 2.46 -19.67
C PRO A 6 -5.22 1.51 -18.48
N LEU A 7 -5.81 0.35 -18.74
CA LEU A 7 -5.91 -0.71 -17.76
C LEU A 7 -4.59 -1.46 -17.71
N ARG A 8 -4.26 -1.92 -16.51
CA ARG A 8 -3.14 -2.80 -16.22
C ARG A 8 -3.14 -3.99 -17.19
N GLN A 9 -1.96 -4.35 -17.70
CA GLN A 9 -1.81 -5.57 -18.50
C GLN A 9 -2.12 -6.82 -17.65
N PRO A 10 -2.68 -7.88 -18.26
CA PRO A 10 -2.90 -9.14 -17.54
C PRO A 10 -1.59 -9.68 -16.97
N CYS A 11 -1.71 -10.41 -15.86
CA CYS A 11 -0.53 -11.03 -15.25
C CYS A 11 -0.05 -12.18 -16.14
N PRO A 12 1.27 -12.39 -16.27
CA PRO A 12 1.78 -13.55 -17.00
C PRO A 12 1.25 -14.85 -16.37
N PRO A 13 0.98 -15.89 -17.18
CA PRO A 13 0.49 -17.17 -16.67
C PRO A 13 1.49 -17.75 -15.64
N GLY A 14 0.98 -18.18 -14.49
CA GLY A 14 1.79 -18.71 -13.37
C GLY A 14 2.53 -17.66 -12.52
N ALA A 15 2.57 -16.39 -12.93
CA ALA A 15 3.29 -15.34 -12.20
C ALA A 15 2.47 -14.72 -11.05
N CYS A 16 1.14 -14.76 -11.12
CA CYS A 16 0.32 -14.21 -10.05
C CYS A 16 -1.06 -14.85 -9.90
N VAL A 17 -1.41 -15.21 -8.67
CA VAL A 17 -2.72 -15.72 -8.25
C VAL A 17 -3.69 -14.61 -7.84
N CYS A 18 -3.56 -13.41 -8.45
CA CYS A 18 -4.31 -12.23 -7.99
C CYS A 18 -5.81 -12.28 -8.28
N GLY A 19 -6.32 -13.29 -8.99
CA GLY A 19 -7.75 -13.38 -9.30
C GLY A 19 -8.25 -12.21 -10.15
N ARG A 20 -7.40 -11.65 -11.04
CA ARG A 20 -7.78 -10.53 -11.93
C ARG A 20 -9.08 -10.85 -12.69
N GLU A 21 -9.23 -12.08 -13.16
CA GLU A 21 -10.40 -12.51 -13.92
C GLU A 21 -11.70 -12.41 -13.09
N GLN A 22 -11.62 -12.62 -11.78
CA GLN A 22 -12.76 -12.50 -10.86
C GLN A 22 -13.27 -11.06 -10.77
N LEU A 23 -12.43 -10.06 -11.07
CA LEU A 23 -12.84 -8.64 -11.03
C LEU A 23 -13.89 -8.28 -12.08
N ALA A 24 -14.04 -9.08 -13.14
CA ALA A 24 -15.08 -8.85 -14.14
C ALA A 24 -16.48 -8.88 -13.51
N ASP A 25 -16.69 -9.75 -12.52
CA ASP A 25 -17.97 -9.94 -11.82
C ASP A 25 -18.09 -9.07 -10.56
N HIS A 26 -17.03 -8.36 -10.17
CA HIS A 26 -17.04 -7.49 -8.99
C HIS A 26 -17.52 -6.06 -9.29
N PRO A 27 -18.01 -5.33 -8.26
CA PRO A 27 -18.38 -3.92 -8.40
C PRO A 27 -17.24 -3.06 -8.95
N GLN A 28 -17.58 -1.98 -9.68
CA GLN A 28 -16.60 -1.05 -10.26
C GLN A 28 -15.59 -0.51 -9.25
N ALA A 29 -15.96 -0.36 -7.97
CA ALA A 29 -15.05 0.02 -6.90
C ALA A 29 -13.88 -0.96 -6.74
N ALA A 30 -14.13 -2.27 -6.83
CA ALA A 30 -13.10 -3.30 -6.79
C ALA A 30 -12.28 -3.35 -8.09
N GLN A 31 -12.89 -3.00 -9.23
CA GLN A 31 -12.19 -2.93 -10.53
C GLN A 31 -11.16 -1.80 -10.60
N ARG A 32 -11.20 -0.82 -9.70
CA ARG A 32 -10.25 0.30 -9.65
C ARG A 32 -8.79 -0.15 -9.54
N ILE A 33 -8.52 -1.31 -8.93
CA ILE A 33 -7.18 -1.91 -8.88
C ILE A 33 -6.57 -2.17 -10.27
N LEU A 34 -7.42 -2.33 -11.30
CA LEU A 34 -6.99 -2.47 -12.68
C LEU A 34 -6.40 -1.18 -13.25
N LEU A 35 -6.60 -0.03 -12.61
CA LEU A 35 -5.96 1.24 -12.96
C LEU A 35 -4.48 1.30 -12.52
N LEU A 36 -4.04 0.38 -11.66
CA LEU A 36 -2.64 0.30 -11.23
C LEU A 36 -1.76 -0.28 -12.33
N THR A 37 -1.44 0.55 -13.33
CA THR A 37 -0.51 0.22 -14.39
C THR A 37 0.92 0.07 -13.84
N ARG A 38 1.84 -0.47 -14.64
CA ARG A 38 3.27 -0.56 -14.24
C ARG A 38 3.88 0.81 -13.95
N GLN A 39 3.44 1.85 -14.68
CA GLN A 39 3.92 3.23 -14.46
C GLN A 39 3.37 3.80 -13.16
N GLU A 40 2.07 3.59 -12.90
CA GLU A 40 1.44 4.02 -11.65
C GLU A 40 2.00 3.27 -10.44
N GLU A 41 2.28 1.95 -10.57
CA GLU A 41 2.99 1.18 -9.54
C GLU A 41 4.36 1.81 -9.24
N LYS A 42 5.15 2.13 -10.27
CA LYS A 42 6.46 2.75 -10.08
C LYS A 42 6.36 4.12 -9.38
N ARG A 43 5.45 4.98 -9.83
CA ARG A 43 5.19 6.30 -9.22
C ARG A 43 4.75 6.18 -7.76
N LEU A 44 3.88 5.21 -7.48
CA LEU A 44 3.42 4.93 -6.12
C LEU A 44 4.58 4.52 -5.23
N LEU A 45 5.42 3.58 -5.68
CA LEU A 45 6.58 3.12 -4.90
C LEU A 45 7.56 4.28 -4.65
N GLU A 46 7.89 5.07 -5.67
CA GLU A 46 8.74 6.26 -5.51
C GLU A 46 8.15 7.26 -4.51
N ARG A 47 6.82 7.46 -4.52
CA ARG A 47 6.16 8.36 -3.57
C ARG A 47 6.20 7.82 -2.14
N LEU A 48 5.99 6.52 -1.95
CA LEU A 48 6.09 5.83 -0.66
C LEU A 48 7.53 5.79 -0.13
N GLU A 49 8.54 5.76 -1.01
CA GLU A 49 9.95 5.88 -0.63
C GLU A 49 10.36 7.32 -0.26
N ASN A 50 9.56 8.33 -0.62
CA ASN A 50 9.79 9.75 -0.34
C ASN A 50 8.69 10.33 0.57
N LEU A 51 8.37 9.62 1.66
CA LEU A 51 7.49 10.11 2.71
C LEU A 51 8.09 11.34 3.39
N LYS A 52 7.28 12.36 3.68
CA LYS A 52 7.74 13.57 4.37
C LYS A 52 7.46 13.54 5.87
N ASP A 53 6.23 13.21 6.21
CA ASP A 53 5.71 13.24 7.57
C ASP A 53 4.63 12.16 7.76
N LEU A 54 4.12 12.03 8.99
CA LEU A 54 3.06 11.07 9.32
C LEU A 54 1.74 11.39 8.60
N GLU A 55 1.42 12.67 8.40
CA GLU A 55 0.21 13.06 7.68
C GLU A 55 0.28 12.64 6.21
N ASP A 56 1.45 12.76 5.57
CA ASP A 56 1.69 12.34 4.19
C ASP A 56 1.48 10.83 4.06
N LEU A 57 1.96 10.05 5.03
CA LEU A 57 1.70 8.61 5.10
C LEU A 57 0.20 8.31 5.22
N GLN A 58 -0.53 9.00 6.09
CA GLN A 58 -1.99 8.84 6.26
C GLN A 58 -2.75 9.23 4.99
N ARG A 59 -2.40 10.36 4.37
CA ARG A 59 -2.98 10.80 3.09
C ARG A 59 -2.72 9.80 1.98
N LEU A 60 -1.53 9.20 1.92
CA LEU A 60 -1.20 8.18 0.91
C LEU A 60 -2.01 6.89 1.13
N GLN A 61 -2.18 6.44 2.38
CA GLN A 61 -3.05 5.30 2.71
C GLN A 61 -4.50 5.57 2.28
N GLN A 62 -5.02 6.76 2.59
CA GLN A 62 -6.37 7.15 2.19
C GLN A 62 -6.53 7.18 0.67
N ARG A 63 -5.58 7.79 -0.04
CA ARG A 63 -5.61 7.85 -1.51
C ARG A 63 -5.46 6.48 -2.16
N LEU A 64 -4.70 5.56 -1.56
CA LEU A 64 -4.60 4.17 -2.01
C LEU A 64 -5.95 3.46 -1.92
N TYR A 65 -6.66 3.65 -0.82
CA TYR A 65 -7.98 3.10 -0.62
C TYR A 65 -9.02 3.73 -1.57
N GLU A 66 -9.05 5.05 -1.69
CA GLU A 66 -10.00 5.75 -2.55
C GLU A 66 -9.79 5.44 -4.04
N ASN A 67 -8.53 5.50 -4.50
CA ASN A 67 -8.20 5.33 -5.91
C ASN A 67 -8.15 3.88 -6.35
N LEU A 68 -7.70 2.95 -5.50
CA LEU A 68 -7.42 1.55 -5.89
C LEU A 68 -8.15 0.51 -5.03
N GLY A 69 -8.77 0.92 -3.93
CA GLY A 69 -9.37 0.02 -2.94
C GLY A 69 -8.37 -0.61 -1.96
N ILE A 70 -7.06 -0.35 -2.14
CA ILE A 70 -6.02 -1.00 -1.35
C ILE A 70 -6.01 -0.42 0.07
N ARG A 71 -6.26 -1.28 1.06
CA ARG A 71 -6.08 -0.96 2.47
C ARG A 71 -4.72 -1.42 2.92
N VAL A 72 -3.97 -0.50 3.52
CA VAL A 72 -2.67 -0.76 4.12
C VAL A 72 -2.81 -0.50 5.60
N HIS A 73 -2.39 -1.46 6.42
CA HIS A 73 -2.36 -1.35 7.87
C HIS A 73 -0.92 -1.22 8.31
N ILE A 74 -0.62 -0.19 9.08
CA ILE A 74 0.71 0.10 9.60
C ILE A 74 0.59 0.23 11.10
N ALA A 75 1.20 -0.70 11.84
CA ALA A 75 1.15 -0.73 13.29
C ALA A 75 2.53 -1.03 13.88
N PRO A 76 2.86 -0.52 15.07
CA PRO A 76 3.97 -1.07 15.83
C PRO A 76 3.71 -2.54 16.14
N GLY A 77 4.75 -3.34 16.03
CA GLY A 77 4.75 -4.74 16.45
C GLY A 77 4.53 -4.85 17.95
N TYR A 78 4.14 -6.05 18.39
CA TYR A 78 3.85 -6.32 19.78
C TYR A 78 5.07 -6.20 20.71
N ASN A 79 6.28 -6.41 20.20
CA ASN A 79 7.52 -6.27 20.96
C ASN A 79 8.03 -4.83 20.92
N GLU A 80 8.74 -4.40 21.97
CA GLU A 80 9.42 -3.11 22.08
C GLU A 80 10.11 -2.74 20.76
N VAL A 81 9.56 -1.75 20.05
CA VAL A 81 10.02 -1.35 18.71
C VAL A 81 11.32 -0.55 18.87
N ARG A 82 12.43 -1.24 19.11
CA ARG A 82 13.78 -0.64 19.21
C ARG A 82 14.37 -0.26 17.84
N THR A 83 13.81 -0.79 16.76
CA THR A 83 14.25 -0.55 15.38
C THR A 83 13.07 -0.53 14.42
N MET A 84 13.23 0.05 13.23
CA MET A 84 12.19 0.08 12.17
C MET A 84 11.63 -1.28 11.78
N ARG A 85 12.36 -2.37 12.06
CA ARG A 85 11.92 -3.76 11.83
C ARG A 85 10.75 -4.17 12.73
N GLY A 86 10.51 -3.45 13.82
CA GLY A 86 9.37 -3.70 14.67
C GLY A 86 8.06 -3.14 14.11
N ILE A 87 8.06 -2.38 13.00
CA ILE A 87 6.82 -1.87 12.40
C ILE A 87 6.23 -2.95 11.46
N VAL A 88 5.02 -3.39 11.78
CA VAL A 88 4.23 -4.32 10.99
C VAL A 88 3.48 -3.52 9.91
N ILE A 89 3.61 -3.97 8.66
CA ILE A 89 2.95 -3.36 7.51
C ILE A 89 2.26 -4.48 6.74
N GLU A 90 0.93 -4.45 6.75
CA GLU A 90 0.07 -5.47 6.16
C GLU A 90 -0.86 -4.84 5.14
N LEU A 91 -1.27 -5.62 4.13
CA LEU A 91 -2.25 -5.21 3.14
C LEU A 91 -3.43 -6.14 3.23
N ASP A 92 -4.64 -5.59 3.14
CA ASP A 92 -5.84 -6.40 3.09
C ASP A 92 -5.86 -7.26 1.82
N ASP A 93 -6.41 -8.46 1.98
CA ASP A 93 -6.62 -9.37 0.87
C ASP A 93 -7.68 -8.80 -0.08
N GLN A 94 -7.25 -8.49 -1.31
CA GLN A 94 -8.13 -8.01 -2.37
C GLN A 94 -7.84 -8.71 -3.71
N PRO A 95 -8.88 -9.09 -4.48
CA PRO A 95 -8.76 -9.47 -5.88
C PRO A 95 -8.11 -8.36 -6.73
N GLY A 96 -7.27 -8.75 -7.68
CA GLY A 96 -6.47 -7.89 -8.55
C GLY A 96 -5.14 -7.42 -7.97
N LEU A 97 -4.93 -7.54 -6.66
CA LEU A 97 -3.70 -7.12 -6.01
C LEU A 97 -2.60 -8.16 -6.24
N CYS A 98 -1.57 -7.78 -7.01
CA CYS A 98 -0.51 -8.72 -7.35
C CYS A 98 0.43 -9.04 -6.21
N ARG A 99 0.93 -10.28 -6.18
CA ARG A 99 1.96 -10.72 -5.24
C ARG A 99 3.17 -9.78 -5.23
N LYS A 100 3.61 -9.32 -6.40
CA LYS A 100 4.67 -8.31 -6.51
C LYS A 100 4.29 -7.03 -5.77
N THR A 101 3.16 -6.42 -6.09
CA THR A 101 2.67 -5.19 -5.48
C THR A 101 2.48 -5.33 -3.96
N ARG A 102 1.95 -6.48 -3.49
CA ARG A 102 1.82 -6.80 -2.07
C ARG A 102 3.14 -6.81 -1.31
N GLN A 103 4.25 -7.13 -1.99
CA GLN A 103 5.59 -7.11 -1.39
C GLN A 103 6.27 -5.75 -1.59
N SER A 104 6.06 -5.11 -2.73
CA SER A 104 6.69 -3.83 -3.08
C SER A 104 6.15 -2.66 -2.25
N ILE A 105 4.84 -2.60 -1.99
CA ILE A 105 4.24 -1.51 -1.18
C ILE A 105 4.85 -1.48 0.24
N PRO A 106 4.83 -2.58 1.03
CA PRO A 106 5.48 -2.60 2.34
C PRO A 106 6.96 -2.27 2.28
N ALA A 107 7.68 -2.78 1.28
CA ALA A 107 9.10 -2.50 1.13
C ALA A 107 9.38 -1.01 0.88
N ALA A 108 8.57 -0.35 0.04
CA ALA A 108 8.69 1.09 -0.22
C ALA A 108 8.36 1.93 1.02
N ILE A 109 7.31 1.56 1.77
CA ILE A 109 6.98 2.24 3.03
C ILE A 109 8.12 2.09 4.04
N ARG A 110 8.69 0.89 4.20
CA ARG A 110 9.85 0.67 5.09
C ARG A 110 11.02 1.58 4.71
N ARG A 111 11.34 1.67 3.42
CA ARG A 111 12.40 2.57 2.93
C ARG A 111 12.08 4.03 3.20
N GLY A 112 10.82 4.45 3.03
CA GLY A 112 10.38 5.81 3.35
C GLY A 112 10.53 6.14 4.84
N LEU A 113 10.19 5.19 5.72
CA LEU A 113 10.38 5.30 7.17
C LEU A 113 11.87 5.31 7.56
N GLU A 114 12.70 4.46 6.94
CA GLU A 114 14.15 4.45 7.16
C GLU A 114 14.79 5.78 6.77
N ARG A 115 14.32 6.42 5.69
CA ARG A 115 14.81 7.74 5.25
C ARG A 115 14.33 8.87 6.15
N ASN A 116 13.13 8.76 6.71
CA ASN A 116 12.54 9.77 7.59
C ASN A 116 12.14 9.14 8.92
N PRO A 117 13.12 8.89 9.82
CA PRO A 117 12.86 8.19 11.07
C PRO A 117 11.90 8.94 11.99
N GLN A 118 11.79 10.27 11.83
CA GLN A 118 10.80 11.10 12.53
C GLN A 118 9.36 10.61 12.30
N VAL A 119 9.04 10.11 11.09
CA VAL A 119 7.70 9.56 10.79
C VAL A 119 7.43 8.31 11.63
N ALA A 120 8.41 7.43 11.74
CA ALA A 120 8.30 6.22 12.54
C ALA A 120 8.17 6.57 14.03
N PHE A 121 8.97 7.50 14.56
CA PHE A 121 8.84 7.95 15.94
C PHE A 121 7.44 8.51 16.23
N ARG A 122 6.90 9.34 15.33
CA ARG A 122 5.54 9.88 15.47
C ARG A 122 4.46 8.80 15.36
N LEU A 123 4.67 7.79 14.52
CA LEU A 123 3.78 6.64 14.41
C LEU A 123 3.76 5.82 15.71
N LEU A 124 4.94 5.59 16.31
CA LEU A 124 5.07 4.95 17.62
C LEU A 124 4.37 5.76 18.70
N ASP A 125 4.69 7.05 18.82
CA ASP A 125 4.10 8.00 19.77
C ASP A 125 2.55 8.02 19.69
N THR A 126 2.00 8.08 18.47
CA THR A 126 0.54 8.06 18.25
C THR A 126 -0.10 6.74 18.70
N HIS A 127 0.57 5.61 18.50
CA HIS A 127 0.03 4.30 18.87
C HIS A 127 0.27 3.94 20.34
N ASP A 128 1.34 4.46 20.95
CA ASP A 128 1.63 4.31 22.38
C ASP A 128 0.55 5.02 23.21
N LEU A 129 0.18 6.25 22.79
CA LEU A 129 -0.94 7.01 23.35
C LEU A 129 -2.32 6.31 23.24
N LEU A 130 -2.47 5.35 22.33
CA LEU A 130 -3.71 4.57 22.13
C LEU A 130 -3.68 3.20 22.83
N ARG A 131 -2.52 2.74 23.31
CA ARG A 131 -2.37 1.45 24.00
C ARG A 131 -2.55 1.55 25.52
N ASP A 132 -2.49 2.76 26.09
CA ASP A 132 -2.65 3.03 27.52
C ASP A 132 -4.13 3.22 28.00
N THR A 133 -5.12 2.73 27.23
CA THR A 133 -6.54 2.67 27.63
C THR A 133 -7.12 1.28 27.50
#